data_AF-A0A820DDR1-F1
#
_entry.id   AF-A0A820DDR1-F1
#
_cell.length_a   1.000
_cell.length_b   1.000
_cell.length_c   1.000
_cell.angle_alpha   90.00
_cell.angle_beta   90.00
_cell.angle_gamma   90.00
#
_symmetry.space_group_name_H-M   'P 1'
#
loop_
_entity.id
_entity.type
_entity.pdbx_description
1 polymer ?
#
loop_
_entity_poly.entity_id
_entity_poly.type
_entity_poly.pdbx_seq_one_letter_code
_entity_poly.pdbx_strand_id
1 'polypeptide(L)'
;VVCPSFINTGMFEGVKTDVLFPLIKSDDICDKIVEAIRKDQHMLLVPKSLGPALVMKSIISTAAQLEIQSLSGVDHSMDTFVGRR
;
A
#
# COMPACT_ATOMS: atom_id res chain seq x y z
N VAL A 1 -13.24 -1.87 -7.31
CA VAL A 1 -11.78 -1.67 -7.48
C VAL A 1 -11.09 -1.97 -6.15
N VAL A 2 -9.98 -2.71 -6.19
CA VAL A 2 -9.21 -3.08 -4.98
C VAL A 2 -7.88 -2.32 -4.99
N CYS A 3 -7.58 -1.64 -3.88
CA CYS A 3 -6.37 -0.85 -3.70
C CYS A 3 -5.59 -1.38 -2.47
N PRO A 4 -4.80 -2.45 -2.64
CA PRO A 4 -3.97 -3.00 -1.57
C PRO A 4 -2.61 -2.28 -1.48
N SER A 5 -1.98 -2.26 -0.29
CA SER A 5 -0.54 -2.00 -0.15
C SER A 5 0.29 -3.22 -0.56
N PHE A 6 1.56 -3.28 -0.17
CA PHE A 6 2.42 -4.42 -0.41
C PHE A 6 1.81 -5.73 0.10
N ILE A 7 1.60 -6.68 -0.81
CA ILE A 7 1.11 -8.02 -0.51
C ILE A 7 2.29 -8.99 -0.52
N ASN A 8 2.40 -9.80 0.52
CA ASN A 8 3.39 -10.87 0.60
C ASN A 8 3.01 -12.07 -0.28
N THR A 9 3.15 -11.91 -1.59
CA THR A 9 3.04 -13.00 -2.59
C THR A 9 4.39 -13.68 -2.85
N GLY A 10 5.44 -13.29 -2.12
CA GLY A 10 6.84 -13.58 -2.44
C GLY A 10 7.35 -12.81 -3.67
N MET A 11 6.58 -11.87 -4.22
CA MET A 11 7.05 -10.91 -5.23
C MET A 11 7.87 -9.79 -4.57
N PHE A 12 7.48 -9.35 -3.38
CA PHE A 12 8.04 -8.23 -2.62
C PHE A 12 8.92 -8.67 -1.45
N GLU A 13 9.67 -9.75 -1.66
CA GLU A 13 10.56 -10.30 -0.64
C GLU A 13 11.73 -9.34 -0.39
N GLY A 14 11.94 -8.97 0.88
CA GLY A 14 12.97 -8.00 1.28
C GLY A 14 12.51 -6.54 1.35
N VAL A 15 11.28 -6.19 0.99
CA VAL A 15 10.76 -4.81 1.12
C VAL A 15 10.70 -4.40 2.59
N LYS A 16 11.29 -3.24 2.91
CA LYS A 16 11.17 -2.62 4.23
C LYS A 16 9.83 -1.92 4.33
N THR A 17 8.88 -2.56 5.00
CA THR A 17 7.58 -1.97 5.31
C THR A 17 7.63 -1.23 6.64
N ASP A 18 7.26 0.05 6.61
CA ASP A 18 7.05 0.84 7.82
C ASP A 18 5.60 0.68 8.33
N VAL A 19 5.32 1.14 9.54
CA VAL A 19 4.00 1.05 10.21
C VAL A 19 2.89 1.67 9.36
N LEU A 20 3.23 2.65 8.51
CA LEU A 20 2.29 3.32 7.62
C LEU A 20 1.84 2.44 6.45
N PHE A 21 2.73 1.56 5.95
CA PHE A 21 2.52 0.70 4.79
C PHE A 21 2.86 -0.77 5.13
N PRO A 22 2.09 -1.42 6.02
CA PRO A 22 2.34 -2.79 6.44
C PRO A 22 2.30 -3.77 5.25
N LEU A 23 3.14 -4.80 5.35
CA LEU A 23 3.10 -5.96 4.47
C LEU A 23 1.90 -6.83 4.84
N ILE A 24 0.98 -7.03 3.90
CA ILE A 24 -0.24 -7.80 4.12
C ILE A 24 -0.02 -9.25 3.65
N LYS A 25 -0.51 -10.23 4.41
CA LYS A 25 -0.50 -11.63 3.96
C LYS A 25 -1.49 -11.85 2.82
N SER A 26 -1.10 -12.68 1.86
CA SER A 26 -1.94 -12.99 0.69
C SER A 26 -3.29 -13.60 1.08
N ASP A 27 -3.34 -14.46 2.09
CA ASP A 27 -4.59 -15.10 2.53
C ASP A 27 -5.56 -14.06 3.12
N ASP A 28 -5.07 -13.16 3.97
CA ASP A 28 -5.88 -12.12 4.62
C ASP A 28 -6.50 -11.14 3.61
N ILE A 29 -5.79 -10.82 2.52
CA ILE A 29 -6.30 -9.90 1.50
C ILE A 29 -7.32 -10.60 0.60
N CYS A 30 -7.13 -11.88 0.28
CA CYS A 30 -8.09 -12.67 -0.48
C CYS A 30 -9.46 -12.72 0.21
N ASP A 31 -9.49 -12.99 1.52
CA ASP A 31 -10.72 -13.02 2.29
C ASP A 31 -11.43 -11.66 2.31
N LYS A 32 -10.67 -10.57 2.48
CA LYS A 32 -11.22 -9.20 2.44
C LYS A 32 -11.80 -8.84 1.08
N ILE A 33 -11.18 -9.29 -0.01
CA ILE A 33 -11.69 -9.08 -1.37
C ILE A 33 -13.01 -9.83 -1.56
N VAL A 34 -13.07 -11.10 -1.17
CA VAL A 34 -14.29 -11.91 -1.26
C VAL A 34 -15.41 -11.29 -0.43
N GLU A 35 -15.13 -10.84 0.78
CA GLU A 35 -16.10 -10.12 1.61
C GLU A 35 -16.59 -8.82 0.98
N ALA A 36 -15.69 -8.02 0.40
CA ALA A 36 -16.04 -6.76 -0.24
C ALA A 36 -16.98 -6.98 -1.44
N ILE A 37 -16.74 -8.04 -2.22
CA ILE A 37 -17.62 -8.45 -3.32
C ILE A 37 -19.00 -8.85 -2.77
N ARG A 38 -19.06 -9.65 -1.70
CA ARG A 38 -20.33 -10.05 -1.06
C ARG A 38 -21.13 -8.87 -0.51
N LYS A 39 -20.44 -7.79 -0.12
CA LYS A 39 -21.02 -6.56 0.43
C LYS A 39 -21.28 -5.50 -0.64
N ASP A 40 -21.12 -5.84 -1.92
CA ASP A 40 -21.24 -4.93 -3.08
C ASP A 40 -20.42 -3.64 -2.91
N GLN A 41 -19.22 -3.75 -2.34
CA GLN A 41 -18.35 -2.60 -2.10
C GLN A 41 -17.66 -2.19 -3.40
N HIS A 42 -17.94 -0.97 -3.87
CA HIS A 42 -17.31 -0.41 -5.08
C HIS A 42 -15.79 -0.20 -4.94
N MET A 43 -15.28 0.11 -3.74
CA MET A 43 -13.86 0.36 -3.49
C MET A 43 -13.41 -0.27 -2.17
N LEU A 44 -12.35 -1.08 -2.23
CA LEU A 44 -11.72 -1.71 -1.08
C LEU A 44 -10.29 -1.18 -0.91
N LEU A 45 -10.05 -0.43 0.17
CA LEU A 45 -8.75 0.11 0.53
C LEU A 45 -8.12 -0.69 1.68
N VAL A 46 -6.94 -1.27 1.46
CA VAL A 46 -6.27 -2.11 2.46
C VAL A 46 -4.77 -1.81 2.49
N PRO A 47 -4.19 -1.42 3.64
CA PRO A 47 -4.83 -1.10 4.91
C PRO A 47 -5.61 0.23 4.86
N LYS A 48 -6.55 0.41 5.79
CA LYS A 48 -7.28 1.68 5.94
C LYS A 48 -6.36 2.88 6.24
N SER A 49 -5.13 2.65 6.70
CA SER A 49 -4.10 3.68 6.91
C SER A 49 -3.67 4.38 5.61
N LEU A 50 -3.99 3.83 4.44
CA LEU A 50 -3.81 4.50 3.15
C LEU A 50 -4.81 5.64 2.89
N GLY A 51 -5.92 5.71 3.65
CA GLY A 51 -6.98 6.70 3.44
C GLY A 51 -6.46 8.15 3.50
N PRO A 52 -5.72 8.54 4.56
CA PRO A 52 -5.09 9.85 4.65
C PRO A 52 -4.16 10.17 3.47
N ALA A 53 -3.40 9.20 2.96
CA ALA A 53 -2.52 9.40 1.82
C ALA A 53 -3.30 9.71 0.52
N LEU A 54 -4.46 9.07 0.31
CA LEU A 54 -5.34 9.36 -0.82
C LEU A 54 -5.94 10.76 -0.71
N VAL A 55 -6.37 11.17 0.48
CA VAL A 55 -6.89 12.51 0.74
C VAL A 55 -5.79 13.56 0.53
N MET A 56 -4.58 13.30 1.04
CA MET A 56 -3.42 14.18 0.85
C MET A 56 -3.10 14.37 -0.63
N LYS A 57 -3.18 13.31 -1.44
CA LYS A 57 -3.02 13.38 -2.90
C LYS A 57 -4.06 14.23 -3.61
N SER A 58 -5.26 14.35 -3.04
CA SER A 58 -6.32 15.19 -3.62
C SER A 58 -6.19 16.68 -3.25
N ILE A 59 -5.45 17.01 -2.19
CA ILE A 59 -5.40 18.37 -1.61
C ILE A 59 -4.07 19.07 -1.91
N ILE A 60 -2.96 18.32 -1.95
CA ILE A 60 -1.61 18.88 -2.02
C ILE A 60 -1.06 18.80 -3.45
N SER A 61 -0.33 19.83 -3.89
CA SER A 61 0.41 19.85 -5.17
C SER A 61 1.50 18.79 -5.20
N THR A 62 1.70 18.15 -6.35
CA THR A 62 2.69 17.08 -6.59
C THR A 62 4.10 17.43 -6.08
N ALA A 63 4.51 18.70 -6.19
CA ALA A 63 5.83 19.14 -5.72
C ALA A 63 5.99 19.01 -4.20
N ALA A 64 4.99 19.43 -3.42
CA ALA A 64 5.02 19.29 -1.97
C ALA A 64 4.89 17.82 -1.54
N GLN A 65 4.22 16.98 -2.32
CA GLN A 65 4.18 15.55 -2.06
C GLN A 65 5.55 14.87 -2.23
N LEU A 66 6.36 15.31 -3.19
CA LEU A 66 7.72 14.78 -3.38
C LEU A 66 8.61 15.10 -2.18
N GLU A 67 8.53 16.32 -1.65
CA GLU A 67 9.28 16.70 -0.44
C GLU A 67 8.84 15.91 0.81
N ILE A 68 7.54 15.61 0.95
CA ILE A 68 7.05 14.79 2.06
C ILE A 68 7.51 13.33 1.91
N GLN A 69 7.54 12.81 0.69
CA GLN A 69 8.01 11.44 0.40
C GLN A 69 9.51 11.30 0.66
N SER A 70 10.31 12.28 0.23
CA SER A 70 11.76 12.29 0.47
C SER A 70 12.09 12.36 1.97
N LEU A 71 11.31 13.12 2.76
CA LEU A 71 11.47 13.21 4.21
C LEU A 71 11.00 11.95 4.95
N SER A 72 9.94 11.30 4.48
CA SER A 72 9.40 10.08 5.12
C SER A 72 10.16 8.81 4.76
N GLY A 73 11.07 8.86 3.77
CA GLY A 73 11.89 7.72 3.37
C GLY A 73 11.10 6.60 2.68
N VAL A 74 9.85 6.89 2.26
CA VAL A 74 9.01 5.94 1.52
C VAL A 74 9.68 5.51 0.21
N ASP A 75 10.44 6.42 -0.41
CA ASP A 75 11.19 6.16 -1.64
C ASP A 75 12.23 5.03 -1.48
N HIS A 76 12.79 4.87 -0.27
CA HIS A 76 13.79 3.84 0.05
C HIS A 76 13.18 2.49 0.42
N SER A 77 11.84 2.37 0.48
CA SER A 77 11.16 1.11 0.86
C SER A 77 11.51 -0.06 -0.08
N MET A 78 11.86 0.24 -1.33
CA MET A 78 12.20 -0.72 -2.38
C MET A 78 13.71 -0.96 -2.56
N ASP A 79 14.59 -0.27 -1.82
CA ASP A 79 16.06 -0.39 -1.99
C ASP A 79 16.62 -1.79 -1.68
N THR A 80 15.87 -2.58 -0.92
CA THR A 80 16.24 -3.94 -0.51
C THR A 80 15.40 -5.02 -1.20
N PHE A 81 14.59 -4.62 -2.18
CA PHE A 81 13.81 -5.54 -2.99
C PHE A 81 14.73 -6.47 -3.78
N VAL A 82 14.65 -7.77 -3.49
CA VAL A 82 15.37 -8.80 -4.24
C VAL A 82 14.36 -9.42 -5.21
N GLY A 83 14.40 -8.98 -6.47
CA GLY A 83 13.58 -9.58 -7.51
C GLY A 83 13.89 -11.08 -7.67
N ARG A 84 12.89 -11.87 -8.09
CA ARG A 84 13.12 -13.29 -8.45
C ARG A 84 14.08 -13.34 -9.64
N ARG A 85 15.19 -14.09 -9.50
CA ARG A 85 16.04 -14.50 -10.64
C ARG A 85 15.33 -15.51 -11.51
#